data_AF-A0AAU9KCN7-F1
#
_entry.id   AF-A0AAU9KCN7-F1
#
_cell.length_a   1.000
_cell.length_b   1.000
_cell.length_c   1.000
_cell.angle_alpha   90.00
_cell.angle_beta   90.00
_cell.angle_gamma   90.00
#
_symmetry.space_group_name_H-M   'P 1'
#
loop_
_entity.id
_entity.type
_entity.pdbx_description
1 polymer ?
#
loop_
_entity_poly.entity_id
_entity_poly.type
_entity_poly.pdbx_seq_one_letter_code
_entity_poly.pdbx_strand_id
1 'polypeptide(L)'
;MSMGDQSPKSTITDPRQLESFADTQNSFASSVTSSASLFSQSPIGLKGERNLEWKHDNKCYICNKKFNLTTRRHHCRYCGNSICKDHSLKRLSDEDQKETRICVNCDRELIKNEIQEEIQAEIAKLQLEAQQGRDTNEKLYKEQSEKNARVNELEEELTRAERIQRSKEQELQNKLQEEQTKGEKAREKVDELRKALEESHNSERDINDKCNEAENTLEKLKTEEETLKDRKNELTQQIEDLNKRLKGSLPLDQVRNVLCQRCVGRLNQIYRPNLFNNGAIPEEDSEYAASKGSIYDK
;
A
#
# COMPACT_ATOMS: atom_id res chain seq x y z
N MET A 1 -18.63 -15.37 31.66
CA MET A 1 -18.39 -13.95 31.96
C MET A 1 -18.35 -13.22 30.63
N SER A 2 -19.37 -12.39 30.41
CA SER A 2 -19.56 -11.54 29.24
C SER A 2 -18.43 -10.53 29.08
N MET A 3 -18.15 -10.11 27.84
CA MET A 3 -18.37 -8.73 27.41
C MET A 3 -18.50 -8.74 25.87
N GLY A 4 -19.69 -8.35 25.41
CA GLY A 4 -20.01 -8.20 24.00
C GLY A 4 -19.62 -6.81 23.53
N ASP A 5 -18.99 -6.76 22.36
CA ASP A 5 -18.63 -5.52 21.68
C ASP A 5 -19.78 -5.15 20.72
N GLN A 6 -20.58 -4.17 21.12
CA GLN A 6 -21.65 -3.60 20.29
C GLN A 6 -21.21 -2.21 19.84
N SER A 7 -20.57 -2.15 18.67
CA SER A 7 -20.43 -0.89 17.93
C SER A 7 -21.76 -0.59 17.19
N PRO A 8 -22.27 0.65 17.22
CA PRO A 8 -23.52 0.99 16.55
C PRO A 8 -23.28 1.08 15.04
N LYS A 9 -23.97 0.25 14.27
CA LYS A 9 -24.09 0.39 12.82
C LYS A 9 -24.81 1.71 12.53
N SER A 10 -24.09 2.69 11.97
CA SER A 10 -24.68 3.88 11.36
C SER A 10 -25.48 3.46 10.13
N THR A 11 -26.79 3.32 10.31
CA THR A 11 -27.72 3.09 9.21
C THR A 11 -27.75 4.34 8.34
N ILE A 12 -27.09 4.26 7.18
CA ILE A 12 -27.28 5.19 6.08
C ILE A 12 -28.77 5.16 5.75
N THR A 13 -29.46 6.25 6.02
CA THR A 13 -30.87 6.43 5.70
C THR A 13 -31.02 6.42 4.18
N ASP A 14 -31.81 5.47 3.69
CA ASP A 14 -32.17 5.25 2.29
C ASP A 14 -32.65 6.57 1.63
N PRO A 15 -32.03 7.03 0.52
CA PRO A 15 -32.42 8.26 -0.18
C PRO A 15 -33.88 8.25 -0.67
N ARG A 16 -34.50 7.08 -0.81
CA ARG A 16 -35.91 6.95 -1.22
C ARG A 16 -36.92 7.31 -0.13
N GLN A 17 -36.50 7.48 1.12
CA GLN A 17 -37.42 7.90 2.20
C GLN A 17 -37.51 9.41 2.38
N LEU A 18 -36.72 10.21 1.65
CA LEU A 18 -36.81 11.68 1.67
C LEU A 18 -37.82 12.24 0.66
N GLU A 19 -38.19 11.48 -0.37
CA GLU A 19 -39.20 11.90 -1.36
C GLU A 19 -40.62 11.90 -0.79
N SER A 20 -40.94 11.04 0.20
CA SER A 20 -42.31 10.92 0.74
C SER A 20 -42.72 12.04 1.72
N PHE A 21 -41.77 12.80 2.24
CA PHE A 21 -42.05 13.93 3.14
C PHE A 21 -42.30 15.24 2.37
N ALA A 22 -41.78 15.38 1.16
CA ALA A 22 -42.00 16.56 0.31
C ALA A 22 -43.42 16.57 -0.30
N ASP A 23 -43.95 15.40 -0.67
CA ASP A 23 -45.29 15.30 -1.28
C ASP A 23 -46.43 15.50 -0.27
N THR A 24 -46.21 15.18 1.01
CA THR A 24 -47.23 15.35 2.04
C THR A 24 -47.42 16.83 2.44
N GLN A 25 -46.43 17.68 2.22
CA GLN A 25 -46.54 19.13 2.47
C GLN A 25 -47.22 19.90 1.33
N ASN A 26 -47.28 19.32 0.12
CA ASN A 26 -47.91 19.95 -1.04
C ASN A 26 -49.44 19.80 -1.06
N SER A 27 -49.99 18.83 -0.31
CA SER A 27 -51.44 18.63 -0.18
C SER A 27 -52.11 19.63 0.77
N PHE A 28 -51.38 20.30 1.66
CA PHE A 28 -51.95 21.28 2.59
C PHE A 28 -51.90 22.72 2.04
N ALA A 29 -50.96 23.00 1.12
CA ALA A 29 -50.82 24.30 0.48
C ALA A 29 -51.92 24.60 -0.57
N SER A 30 -52.56 23.57 -1.13
CA SER A 30 -53.66 23.74 -2.08
C SER A 30 -55.00 24.11 -1.41
N SER A 31 -55.13 23.96 -0.09
CA SER A 31 -56.37 24.29 0.63
C SER A 31 -56.39 25.72 1.20
N VAL A 32 -55.25 26.41 1.23
CA VAL A 32 -55.16 27.79 1.78
C VAL A 32 -55.22 28.89 0.71
N THR A 33 -55.26 28.53 -0.57
CA THR A 33 -55.35 29.48 -1.69
C THR A 33 -56.78 29.66 -2.24
N SER A 34 -57.80 28.99 -1.68
CA SER A 34 -59.19 29.09 -2.16
C SER A 34 -60.13 30.00 -1.35
N SER A 35 -59.63 30.77 -0.37
CA SER A 35 -60.49 31.68 0.43
C SER A 35 -60.25 33.18 0.20
N ALA A 36 -59.40 33.56 -0.77
CA ALA A 36 -59.09 34.97 -1.05
C ALA A 36 -60.14 35.74 -1.86
N SER A 37 -61.33 35.16 -2.14
CA SER A 37 -62.37 35.79 -3.00
C SER A 37 -63.70 36.14 -2.29
N LEU A 38 -63.75 36.27 -0.96
CA LEU A 38 -65.02 36.55 -0.25
C LEU A 38 -65.09 37.79 0.63
N PHE A 39 -64.17 38.75 0.48
CA PHE A 39 -64.33 40.06 1.13
C PHE A 39 -64.21 41.23 0.14
N SER A 40 -65.10 41.23 -0.85
CA SER A 40 -65.50 42.46 -1.54
C SER A 40 -66.44 43.26 -0.63
N GLN A 41 -65.89 43.83 0.45
CA GLN A 41 -66.43 45.07 1.00
C GLN A 41 -65.38 46.13 0.75
N SER A 42 -65.74 47.07 -0.12
CA SER A 42 -64.91 48.18 -0.54
C SER A 42 -64.19 48.80 0.68
N PRO A 43 -62.85 48.91 0.66
CA PRO A 43 -62.18 49.75 1.62
C PRO A 43 -62.71 51.16 1.38
N ILE A 44 -63.32 51.76 2.40
CA ILE A 44 -63.66 53.17 2.38
C ILE A 44 -62.33 53.91 2.28
N GLY A 45 -61.93 54.24 1.06
CA GLY A 45 -60.69 54.93 0.73
C GLY A 45 -60.54 56.15 1.63
N LEU A 46 -59.54 56.09 2.49
CA LEU A 46 -59.06 57.20 3.29
C LEU A 46 -57.95 57.88 2.52
N LYS A 47 -58.34 58.66 1.51
CA LYS A 47 -57.54 59.71 0.88
C LYS A 47 -58.44 60.46 -0.09
N GLY A 48 -58.89 61.64 0.33
CA GLY A 48 -59.75 62.51 -0.46
C GLY A 48 -60.59 63.38 0.47
N GLU A 49 -60.64 64.68 0.21
CA GLU A 49 -61.52 65.63 0.89
C GLU A 49 -62.96 65.12 0.87
N ARG A 50 -63.43 64.58 1.99
CA ARG A 50 -64.81 64.09 2.11
C ARG A 50 -65.67 65.21 2.66
N ASN A 51 -66.20 66.04 1.77
CA ASN A 51 -67.30 66.94 2.07
C ASN A 51 -68.59 66.11 2.28
N LEU A 52 -68.69 65.48 3.45
CA LEU A 52 -69.91 64.80 3.88
C LEU A 52 -70.83 65.84 4.50
N GLU A 53 -72.00 66.00 3.89
CA GLU A 53 -73.05 66.88 4.36
C GLU A 53 -73.39 66.60 5.84
N TRP A 54 -73.45 67.67 6.64
CA TRP A 54 -73.81 67.55 8.04
C TRP A 54 -75.29 67.19 8.17
N LYS A 55 -75.55 65.99 8.72
CA LYS A 55 -76.90 65.53 8.95
C LYS A 55 -77.47 66.20 10.19
N HIS A 56 -78.58 66.90 10.02
CA HIS A 56 -79.25 67.65 11.09
C HIS A 56 -80.31 66.82 11.82
N ASP A 57 -79.95 65.63 12.30
CA ASP A 57 -80.89 64.78 13.02
C ASP A 57 -81.32 65.38 14.37
N ASN A 58 -82.54 65.07 14.80
CA ASN A 58 -83.10 65.54 16.07
C ASN A 58 -82.67 64.68 17.28
N LYS A 59 -81.87 63.62 17.04
CA LYS A 59 -81.37 62.70 18.06
C LYS A 59 -79.93 62.28 17.76
N CYS A 60 -79.19 61.89 18.79
CA CYS A 60 -77.84 61.36 18.65
C CYS A 60 -77.85 60.05 17.85
N TYR A 61 -77.00 59.94 16.83
CA TYR A 61 -76.87 58.77 15.97
C TYR A 61 -76.46 57.49 16.73
N ILE A 62 -75.80 57.60 17.88
CA ILE A 62 -75.27 56.46 18.63
C ILE A 62 -76.24 56.02 19.75
N CYS A 63 -76.66 56.94 20.63
CA CYS A 63 -77.54 56.60 21.77
C CYS A 63 -79.00 56.98 21.60
N ASN A 64 -79.41 57.54 20.45
CA ASN A 64 -80.77 57.99 20.16
C ASN A 64 -81.36 59.06 21.11
N LYS A 65 -80.56 59.66 22.02
CA LYS A 65 -81.02 60.76 22.89
C LYS A 65 -81.39 61.98 22.04
N LYS A 66 -82.59 62.53 22.23
CA LYS A 66 -83.06 63.75 21.53
C LYS A 66 -82.23 64.96 21.94
N PHE A 67 -81.88 65.81 20.98
CA PHE A 67 -81.23 67.08 21.27
C PHE A 67 -82.25 68.08 21.84
N ASN A 68 -81.81 68.90 22.78
CA ASN A 68 -82.62 69.92 23.44
C ASN A 68 -81.68 71.01 24.00
N LEU A 69 -82.20 71.95 24.79
CA LEU A 69 -81.41 73.08 25.32
C LEU A 69 -80.22 72.65 26.19
N THR A 70 -80.28 71.48 26.86
CA THR A 70 -79.19 70.96 27.71
C THR A 70 -78.30 69.96 26.97
N THR A 71 -78.83 69.22 25.99
CA THR A 71 -78.10 68.29 25.12
C THR A 71 -77.87 68.92 23.75
N ARG A 72 -76.75 69.66 23.61
CA ARG A 72 -76.36 70.30 22.34
C ARG A 72 -75.97 69.26 21.28
N ARG A 73 -76.27 69.58 20.02
CA ARG A 73 -75.89 68.79 18.83
C ARG A 73 -74.43 69.06 18.45
N HIS A 74 -73.71 68.00 18.12
CA HIS A 74 -72.40 68.06 17.49
C HIS A 74 -72.38 67.20 16.22
N HIS A 75 -71.51 67.50 15.27
CA HIS A 75 -71.34 66.68 14.06
C HIS A 75 -69.99 65.97 14.09
N CYS A 76 -69.98 64.70 13.70
CA CYS A 76 -68.76 63.97 13.38
C CYS A 76 -68.19 64.51 12.07
N ARG A 77 -66.94 65.02 12.07
CA ARG A 77 -66.28 65.49 10.85
C ARG A 77 -65.95 64.34 9.89
N TYR A 78 -65.91 63.11 10.39
CA TYR A 78 -65.60 61.92 9.60
C TYR A 78 -66.79 61.32 8.86
N CYS A 79 -68.00 61.33 9.45
CA CYS A 79 -69.19 60.69 8.86
C CYS A 79 -70.42 61.60 8.71
N GLY A 80 -70.34 62.87 9.16
CA GLY A 80 -71.41 63.87 9.04
C GLY A 80 -72.59 63.69 10.02
N ASN A 81 -72.69 62.57 10.73
CA ASN A 81 -73.83 62.29 11.61
C ASN A 81 -73.87 63.20 12.85
N SER A 82 -75.09 63.52 13.31
CA SER A 82 -75.36 64.25 14.54
C SER A 82 -75.16 63.39 15.80
N ILE A 83 -74.36 63.86 16.75
CA ILE A 83 -73.94 63.15 17.98
C ILE A 83 -73.98 64.06 19.22
N CYS A 84 -74.11 63.48 20.42
CA CYS A 84 -74.01 64.23 21.68
C CYS A 84 -72.55 64.36 22.15
N LYS A 85 -72.32 65.13 23.23
CA LYS A 85 -70.98 65.34 23.81
C LYS A 85 -70.30 64.03 24.20
N ASP A 86 -71.03 63.13 24.85
CA ASP A 86 -70.51 61.85 25.36
C ASP A 86 -69.99 60.91 24.25
N HIS A 87 -70.60 61.01 23.05
CA HIS A 87 -70.20 60.21 21.89
C HIS A 87 -69.26 60.94 20.93
N SER A 88 -68.69 62.08 21.35
CA SER A 88 -67.82 62.93 20.53
C SER A 88 -66.58 63.43 21.27
N LEU A 89 -66.11 62.62 22.23
CA LEU A 89 -64.97 62.95 23.08
C LEU A 89 -63.64 62.97 22.33
N LYS A 90 -63.52 62.17 21.25
CA LYS A 90 -62.29 62.01 20.48
C LYS A 90 -62.07 63.15 19.47
N ARG A 91 -60.80 63.43 19.22
CA ARG A 91 -60.33 64.38 18.21
C ARG A 91 -59.31 63.66 17.34
N LEU A 92 -59.48 63.76 16.03
CA LEU A 92 -58.52 63.27 15.06
C LEU A 92 -57.67 64.45 14.60
N SER A 93 -56.36 64.33 14.74
CA SER A 93 -55.42 65.33 14.20
C SER A 93 -55.20 65.05 12.73
N ASP A 94 -55.35 66.09 11.91
CA ASP A 94 -54.98 66.04 10.50
C ASP A 94 -53.47 66.28 10.32
N GLU A 95 -52.96 66.21 9.09
CA GLU A 95 -51.53 66.45 8.75
C GLU A 95 -51.02 67.82 9.24
N ASP A 96 -51.91 68.83 9.27
CA ASP A 96 -51.67 70.19 9.81
C ASP A 96 -51.74 70.27 11.35
N GLN A 97 -51.81 69.15 12.07
CA GLN A 97 -52.08 69.06 13.52
C GLN A 97 -53.41 69.70 13.97
N LYS A 98 -54.34 69.92 13.04
CA LYS A 98 -55.67 70.46 13.36
C LYS A 98 -56.56 69.36 13.90
N GLU A 99 -57.03 69.54 15.13
CA GLU A 99 -57.91 68.59 15.80
C GLU A 99 -59.37 68.71 15.34
N THR A 100 -59.90 67.64 14.74
CA THR A 100 -61.29 67.55 14.28
C THR A 100 -62.11 66.56 15.11
N ARG A 101 -63.36 66.92 15.44
CA ARG A 101 -64.24 66.07 16.27
C ARG A 101 -64.78 64.88 15.49
N ILE A 102 -64.57 63.68 16.00
CA ILE A 102 -65.14 62.45 15.45
C ILE A 102 -66.05 61.75 16.46
N CYS A 103 -66.93 60.89 15.98
CA CYS A 103 -67.74 60.03 16.85
C CYS A 103 -66.96 58.78 17.26
N VAL A 104 -67.38 58.15 18.37
CA VAL A 104 -66.71 56.95 18.89
C VAL A 104 -66.74 55.75 17.93
N ASN A 105 -67.73 55.68 17.02
CA ASN A 105 -67.76 54.62 16.01
C ASN A 105 -66.68 54.86 14.94
N CYS A 106 -66.51 56.11 14.49
CA CYS A 106 -65.46 56.44 13.51
C CYS A 106 -64.06 56.28 14.09
N ASP A 107 -63.86 56.66 15.35
CA ASP A 107 -62.61 56.44 16.09
C ASP A 107 -62.24 54.95 16.14
N ARG A 108 -63.22 54.09 16.47
CA ARG A 108 -63.03 52.63 16.51
C ARG A 108 -62.71 52.04 15.14
N GLU A 109 -63.41 52.45 14.08
CA GLU A 109 -63.15 51.94 12.74
C GLU A 109 -61.78 52.38 12.21
N LEU A 110 -61.34 53.59 12.54
CA LEU A 110 -59.99 54.05 12.19
C LEU A 110 -58.91 53.20 12.86
N ILE A 111 -58.99 53.02 14.19
CA ILE A 111 -58.05 52.17 14.94
C ILE A 111 -58.07 50.73 14.40
N LYS A 112 -59.25 50.20 14.09
CA LYS A 112 -59.38 48.85 13.53
C LYS A 112 -58.69 48.73 12.18
N ASN A 113 -58.85 49.72 11.30
CA ASN A 113 -58.20 49.72 9.99
C ASN A 113 -56.68 49.84 10.13
N GLU A 114 -56.19 50.71 11.01
CA GLU A 114 -54.75 50.85 11.31
C GLU A 114 -54.16 49.52 11.78
N ILE A 115 -54.77 48.87 12.76
CA ILE A 115 -54.35 47.55 13.25
C ILE A 115 -54.41 46.50 12.13
N GLN A 116 -55.45 46.53 11.29
CA GLN A 116 -55.57 45.59 10.17
C GLN A 116 -54.45 45.80 9.13
N GLU A 117 -54.10 47.03 8.81
CA GLU A 117 -52.99 47.35 7.90
C GLU A 117 -51.65 46.88 8.48
N GLU A 118 -51.40 47.11 9.77
CA GLU A 118 -50.20 46.62 10.46
C GLU A 118 -50.12 45.09 10.45
N ILE A 119 -51.21 44.40 10.77
CA ILE A 119 -51.26 42.93 10.75
C ILE A 119 -51.01 42.41 9.33
N GLN A 120 -51.61 43.03 8.31
CA GLN A 120 -51.42 42.62 6.92
C GLN A 120 -49.98 42.84 6.45
N ALA A 121 -49.36 43.95 6.85
CA ALA A 121 -47.95 44.22 6.56
C ALA A 121 -47.04 43.16 7.20
N GLU A 122 -47.29 42.78 8.46
CA GLU A 122 -46.49 41.76 9.14
C GLU A 122 -46.71 40.37 8.55
N ILE A 123 -47.96 40.01 8.20
CA ILE A 123 -48.25 38.75 7.49
C ILE A 123 -47.50 38.68 6.17
N ALA A 124 -47.52 39.75 5.38
CA ALA A 124 -46.82 39.80 4.09
C ALA A 124 -45.31 39.62 4.27
N LYS A 125 -44.74 40.24 5.32
CA LYS A 125 -43.33 40.09 5.67
C LYS A 125 -42.98 38.64 6.06
N LEU A 126 -43.77 38.03 6.95
CA LEU A 126 -43.58 36.64 7.37
C LEU A 126 -43.72 35.65 6.20
N GLN A 127 -44.64 35.91 5.28
CA GLN A 127 -44.80 35.12 4.06
C GLN A 127 -43.56 35.21 3.16
N LEU A 128 -42.97 36.40 3.03
CA LEU A 128 -41.75 36.60 2.26
C LEU A 128 -40.57 35.86 2.90
N GLU A 129 -40.40 35.97 4.21
CA GLU A 129 -39.35 35.26 4.95
C GLU A 129 -39.51 33.73 4.83
N ALA A 130 -40.74 33.23 4.96
CA ALA A 130 -41.04 31.81 4.76
C ALA A 130 -40.73 31.35 3.32
N GLN A 131 -41.04 32.18 2.31
CA GLN A 131 -40.69 31.87 0.92
C GLN A 131 -39.18 31.80 0.72
N GLN A 132 -38.44 32.79 1.22
CA GLN A 132 -36.98 32.81 1.15
C GLN A 132 -36.35 31.60 1.85
N GLY A 133 -36.91 31.18 2.99
CA GLY A 133 -36.51 29.96 3.68
C GLY A 133 -36.70 28.71 2.83
N ARG A 134 -37.85 28.58 2.14
CA ARG A 134 -38.13 27.47 1.20
C ARG A 134 -37.15 27.45 0.03
N ASP A 135 -36.95 28.59 -0.63
CA ASP A 135 -36.05 28.70 -1.78
C ASP A 135 -34.60 28.38 -1.40
N THR A 136 -34.18 28.80 -0.20
CA THR A 136 -32.83 28.50 0.32
C THR A 136 -32.70 27.02 0.63
N ASN A 137 -33.71 26.40 1.24
CA ASN A 137 -33.69 24.98 1.56
C ASN A 137 -33.63 24.11 0.29
N GLU A 138 -34.41 24.46 -0.74
CA GLU A 138 -34.37 23.77 -2.03
C GLU A 138 -32.97 23.85 -2.68
N LYS A 139 -32.34 25.04 -2.67
CA LYS A 139 -30.97 25.21 -3.16
C LYS A 139 -29.98 24.33 -2.38
N LEU A 140 -30.07 24.33 -1.05
CA LEU A 140 -29.19 23.53 -0.20
C LEU A 140 -29.36 22.03 -0.46
N TYR A 141 -30.59 21.54 -0.63
CA TYR A 141 -30.84 20.14 -0.98
C TYR A 141 -30.21 19.77 -2.33
N LYS A 142 -30.33 20.63 -3.33
CA LYS A 142 -29.72 20.40 -4.64
C LYS A 142 -28.20 20.36 -4.55
N GLU A 143 -27.58 21.35 -3.90
CA GLU A 143 -26.13 21.37 -3.68
C GLU A 143 -25.65 20.15 -2.89
N GLN A 144 -26.40 19.70 -1.89
CA GLN A 144 -26.06 18.51 -1.12
C GLN A 144 -26.11 17.25 -1.99
N SER A 145 -27.13 17.12 -2.83
CA SER A 145 -27.24 16.00 -3.77
C SER A 145 -26.06 15.96 -4.75
N GLU A 146 -25.69 17.11 -5.32
CA GLU A 146 -24.54 17.24 -6.23
C GLU A 146 -23.21 16.91 -5.53
N LYS A 147 -23.01 17.39 -4.29
CA LYS A 147 -21.82 17.07 -3.48
C LYS A 147 -21.76 15.58 -3.15
N ASN A 148 -22.88 14.96 -2.79
CA ASN A 148 -22.94 13.53 -2.51
C ASN A 148 -22.61 12.69 -3.75
N ALA A 149 -23.15 13.07 -4.93
CA ALA A 149 -22.79 12.42 -6.19
C ALA A 149 -21.27 12.54 -6.47
N ARG A 150 -20.70 13.73 -6.24
CA ARG A 150 -19.26 13.97 -6.41
C ARG A 150 -18.40 13.14 -5.46
N VAL A 151 -18.82 12.99 -4.21
CA VAL A 151 -18.13 12.13 -3.23
C VAL A 151 -18.13 10.68 -3.69
N ASN A 152 -19.29 10.16 -4.12
CA ASN A 152 -19.39 8.78 -4.60
C ASN A 152 -18.48 8.53 -5.82
N GLU A 153 -18.44 9.46 -6.78
CA GLU A 153 -17.53 9.39 -7.94
C GLU A 153 -16.05 9.28 -7.50
N LEU A 154 -15.64 10.13 -6.56
CA LEU A 154 -14.27 10.15 -6.05
C LEU A 154 -13.93 8.87 -5.26
N GLU A 155 -14.87 8.33 -4.48
CA GLU A 155 -14.71 7.06 -3.77
C GLU A 155 -14.51 5.88 -4.73
N GLU A 156 -15.27 5.85 -5.84
CA GLU A 156 -15.10 4.84 -6.89
C GLU A 156 -13.76 4.98 -7.62
N GLU A 157 -13.33 6.21 -7.93
CA GLU A 157 -12.01 6.47 -8.51
C GLU A 157 -10.87 6.03 -7.58
N LEU A 158 -10.96 6.37 -6.29
CA LEU A 158 -9.97 5.98 -5.29
C LEU A 158 -9.89 4.45 -5.18
N THR A 159 -11.04 3.78 -5.09
CA THR A 159 -11.10 2.30 -5.01
C THR A 159 -10.46 1.65 -6.24
N ARG A 160 -10.72 2.18 -7.44
CA ARG A 160 -10.10 1.69 -8.68
C ARG A 160 -8.59 1.91 -8.67
N ALA A 161 -8.13 3.10 -8.28
CA ALA A 161 -6.72 3.43 -8.19
C ALA A 161 -5.99 2.52 -7.19
N GLU A 162 -6.56 2.30 -6.00
CA GLU A 162 -6.02 1.39 -5.00
C GLU A 162 -5.89 -0.04 -5.53
N ARG A 163 -6.91 -0.56 -6.22
CA ARG A 163 -6.86 -1.92 -6.78
C ARG A 163 -5.73 -2.07 -7.80
N ILE A 164 -5.57 -1.08 -8.69
CA ILE A 164 -4.49 -1.07 -9.68
C ILE A 164 -3.13 -1.01 -8.98
N GLN A 165 -3.01 -0.16 -7.96
CA GLN A 165 -1.75 0.02 -7.24
C GLN A 165 -1.36 -1.24 -6.47
N ARG A 166 -2.30 -1.89 -5.76
CA ARG A 166 -2.07 -3.19 -5.10
C ARG A 166 -1.63 -4.27 -6.09
N SER A 167 -2.24 -4.32 -7.27
CA SER A 167 -1.83 -5.27 -8.31
C SER A 167 -0.39 -5.04 -8.79
N LYS A 168 0.00 -3.77 -8.99
CA LYS A 168 1.37 -3.42 -9.39
C LYS A 168 2.38 -3.72 -8.28
N GLU A 169 2.01 -3.43 -7.04
CA GLU A 169 2.84 -3.75 -5.88
C GLU A 169 3.09 -5.26 -5.79
N GLN A 170 2.05 -6.08 -5.93
CA GLN A 170 2.20 -7.53 -5.94
C GLN A 170 3.09 -8.02 -7.10
N GLU A 171 2.95 -7.45 -8.29
CA GLU A 171 3.80 -7.79 -9.43
C GLU A 171 5.27 -7.45 -9.17
N LEU A 172 5.55 -6.28 -8.57
CA LEU A 172 6.90 -5.86 -8.20
C LEU A 172 7.47 -6.75 -7.09
N GLN A 173 6.67 -7.13 -6.10
CA GLN A 173 7.09 -8.07 -5.05
C GLN A 173 7.45 -9.43 -5.63
N ASN A 174 6.66 -9.95 -6.57
CA ASN A 174 6.94 -11.21 -7.24
C ASN A 174 8.26 -11.14 -8.04
N LYS A 175 8.47 -10.05 -8.80
CA LYS A 175 9.72 -9.82 -9.54
C LYS A 175 10.92 -9.71 -8.61
N LEU A 176 10.77 -9.00 -7.50
CA LEU A 176 11.83 -8.87 -6.50
C LEU A 176 12.21 -10.24 -5.91
N GLN A 177 11.20 -11.05 -5.57
CA GLN A 177 11.44 -12.40 -5.06
C GLN A 177 12.12 -13.30 -6.10
N GLU A 178 11.70 -13.22 -7.36
CA GLU A 178 12.34 -13.95 -8.46
C GLU A 178 13.83 -13.57 -8.59
N GLU A 179 14.16 -12.28 -8.63
CA GLU A 179 15.54 -11.81 -8.70
C GLU A 179 16.36 -12.18 -7.45
N GLN A 180 15.76 -12.16 -6.26
CA GLN A 180 16.41 -12.63 -5.04
C GLN A 180 16.77 -14.11 -5.13
N THR A 181 15.84 -14.98 -5.56
CA THR A 181 16.11 -16.42 -5.70
C THR A 181 17.16 -16.71 -6.78
N LYS A 182 17.17 -15.95 -7.88
CA LYS A 182 18.23 -16.02 -8.89
C LYS A 182 19.58 -15.63 -8.29
N GLY A 183 19.61 -14.56 -7.50
CA GLY A 183 20.81 -14.11 -6.79
C GLY A 183 21.34 -15.13 -5.78
N GLU A 184 20.45 -15.83 -5.06
CA GLU A 184 20.80 -16.92 -4.15
C GLU A 184 21.43 -18.10 -4.89
N LYS A 185 20.78 -18.59 -5.95
CA LYS A 185 21.33 -19.68 -6.79
C LYS A 185 22.67 -19.32 -7.43
N ALA A 186 22.86 -18.05 -7.81
CA ALA A 186 24.13 -17.58 -8.33
C ALA A 186 25.22 -17.61 -7.25
N ARG A 187 24.91 -17.23 -6.00
CA ARG A 187 25.84 -17.33 -4.87
C ARG A 187 26.20 -18.77 -4.56
N GLU A 188 25.23 -19.68 -4.53
CA GLU A 188 25.46 -21.11 -4.33
C GLU A 188 26.45 -21.67 -5.38
N LYS A 189 26.24 -21.36 -6.66
CA LYS A 189 27.16 -21.76 -7.74
C LYS A 189 28.56 -21.18 -7.57
N VAL A 190 28.67 -19.93 -7.13
CA VAL A 190 29.99 -19.32 -6.86
C VAL A 190 30.71 -20.07 -5.73
N ASP A 191 29.99 -20.46 -4.68
CA ASP A 191 30.58 -21.21 -3.57
C ASP A 191 30.97 -22.64 -3.98
N GLU A 192 30.16 -23.32 -4.81
CA GLU A 192 30.52 -24.60 -5.43
C GLU A 192 31.80 -24.50 -6.27
N LEU A 193 31.88 -23.49 -7.14
CA LEU A 193 33.06 -23.28 -7.98
C LEU A 193 34.31 -22.95 -7.16
N ARG A 194 34.17 -22.19 -6.08
CA ARG A 194 35.29 -21.91 -5.15
C ARG A 194 35.81 -23.18 -4.51
N LYS A 195 34.92 -24.06 -4.04
CA LYS A 195 35.30 -25.33 -3.44
C LYS A 195 36.01 -26.24 -4.45
N ALA A 196 35.48 -26.36 -5.66
CA ALA A 196 36.10 -27.14 -6.73
C ALA A 196 37.49 -26.59 -7.12
N LEU A 197 37.65 -25.27 -7.14
CA LEU A 197 38.93 -24.61 -7.40
C LEU A 197 39.96 -24.95 -6.30
N GLU A 198 39.55 -24.93 -5.03
CA GLU A 198 40.42 -25.26 -3.91
C GLU A 198 40.83 -26.75 -3.91
N GLU A 199 39.91 -27.66 -4.23
CA GLU A 199 40.21 -29.08 -4.44
C GLU A 199 41.21 -29.28 -5.59
N SER A 200 41.01 -28.60 -6.72
CA SER A 200 41.94 -28.63 -7.85
C SER A 200 43.32 -28.12 -7.47
N HIS A 201 43.40 -27.01 -6.74
CA HIS A 201 44.67 -26.42 -6.29
C HIS A 201 45.41 -27.35 -5.32
N ASN A 202 44.69 -28.04 -4.42
CA ASN A 202 45.29 -29.02 -3.53
C ASN A 202 45.80 -30.25 -4.31
N SER A 203 45.04 -30.74 -5.29
CA SER A 203 45.50 -31.83 -6.16
C SER A 203 46.72 -31.43 -7.00
N GLU A 204 46.78 -30.20 -7.50
CA GLU A 204 47.94 -29.69 -8.24
C GLU A 204 49.18 -29.66 -7.33
N ARG A 205 49.04 -29.18 -6.10
CA ARG A 205 50.12 -29.18 -5.10
C ARG A 205 50.63 -30.61 -4.84
N ASP A 206 49.73 -31.56 -4.61
CA ASP A 206 50.08 -32.96 -4.36
C ASP A 206 50.82 -33.60 -5.55
N ILE A 207 50.38 -33.30 -6.78
CA ILE A 207 51.05 -33.79 -8.00
C ILE A 207 52.44 -33.16 -8.11
N ASN A 208 52.56 -31.85 -7.87
CA ASN A 208 53.84 -31.15 -7.92
C ASN A 208 54.83 -31.71 -6.90
N ASP A 209 54.38 -32.00 -5.68
CA ASP A 209 55.22 -32.62 -4.64
C ASP A 209 55.69 -34.02 -5.04
N LYS A 210 54.80 -34.85 -5.62
CA LYS A 210 55.16 -36.17 -6.17
C LYS A 210 56.13 -36.08 -7.35
N CYS A 211 55.96 -35.10 -8.23
CA CYS A 211 56.89 -34.85 -9.33
C CYS A 211 58.28 -34.49 -8.80
N ASN A 212 58.37 -33.58 -7.83
CA ASN A 212 59.64 -33.22 -7.19
C ASN A 212 60.32 -34.44 -6.53
N GLU A 213 59.54 -35.31 -5.86
CA GLU A 213 60.08 -36.53 -5.27
C GLU A 213 60.57 -37.53 -6.33
N ALA A 214 59.81 -37.71 -7.42
CA ALA A 214 60.23 -38.53 -8.56
C ALA A 214 61.49 -37.98 -9.23
N GLU A 215 61.62 -36.67 -9.38
CA GLU A 215 62.83 -36.02 -9.90
C GLU A 215 64.04 -36.27 -9.00
N ASN A 216 63.88 -36.13 -7.68
CA ASN A 216 64.94 -36.39 -6.71
C ASN A 216 65.40 -37.85 -6.72
N THR A 217 64.47 -38.80 -6.83
CA THR A 217 64.79 -40.23 -6.93
C THR A 217 65.49 -40.56 -8.25
N LEU A 218 65.04 -39.98 -9.35
CA LEU A 218 65.67 -40.12 -10.66
C LEU A 218 67.11 -39.58 -10.66
N GLU A 219 67.36 -38.47 -9.96
CA GLU A 219 68.71 -37.93 -9.80
C GLU A 219 69.61 -38.87 -8.97
N LYS A 220 69.11 -39.44 -7.88
CA LYS A 220 69.84 -40.47 -7.12
C LYS A 220 70.19 -41.68 -7.98
N LEU A 221 69.21 -42.23 -8.70
CA LEU A 221 69.42 -43.39 -9.57
C LEU A 221 70.44 -43.12 -10.68
N LYS A 222 70.46 -41.91 -11.25
CA LYS A 222 71.51 -41.50 -12.20
C LYS A 222 72.90 -41.51 -11.56
N THR A 223 73.04 -40.98 -10.35
CA THR A 223 74.34 -40.99 -9.65
C THR A 223 74.79 -42.43 -9.34
N GLU A 224 73.86 -43.31 -8.94
CA GLU A 224 74.14 -44.73 -8.72
C GLU A 224 74.55 -45.44 -10.02
N GLU A 225 73.83 -45.20 -11.13
CA GLU A 225 74.17 -45.72 -12.46
C GLU A 225 75.60 -45.35 -12.85
N GLU A 226 76.00 -44.10 -12.64
CA GLU A 226 77.35 -43.62 -12.96
C GLU A 226 78.40 -44.32 -12.09
N THR A 227 78.15 -44.46 -10.78
CA THR A 227 79.08 -45.18 -9.88
C THR A 227 79.24 -46.65 -10.26
N LEU A 228 78.16 -47.30 -10.70
CA LEU A 228 78.18 -48.70 -11.17
C LEU A 228 78.93 -48.83 -12.49
N LYS A 229 78.80 -47.87 -13.41
CA LYS A 229 79.59 -47.82 -14.64
C LYS A 229 81.08 -47.70 -14.33
N ASP A 230 81.47 -46.80 -13.42
CA ASP A 230 82.86 -46.65 -12.99
C ASP A 230 83.41 -47.95 -12.40
N ARG A 231 82.64 -48.60 -11.52
CA ARG A 231 83.03 -49.88 -10.92
C ARG A 231 83.16 -51.00 -11.95
N LYS A 232 82.25 -51.06 -12.92
CA LYS A 232 82.33 -52.01 -14.04
C LYS A 232 83.59 -51.79 -14.86
N ASN A 233 83.92 -50.54 -15.17
CA ASN A 233 85.12 -50.18 -15.93
C ASN A 233 86.39 -50.59 -15.16
N GLU A 234 86.43 -50.33 -13.86
CA GLU A 234 87.53 -50.73 -12.97
C GLU A 234 87.71 -52.26 -12.94
N LEU A 235 86.65 -53.01 -12.71
CA LEU A 235 86.69 -54.48 -12.70
C LEU A 235 87.11 -55.04 -14.07
N THR A 236 86.66 -54.43 -15.15
CA THR A 236 87.05 -54.80 -16.52
C THR A 236 88.56 -54.59 -16.72
N GLN A 237 89.10 -53.46 -16.25
CA GLN A 237 90.54 -53.19 -16.28
C GLN A 237 91.33 -54.21 -15.44
N GLN A 238 90.86 -54.53 -14.24
CA GLN A 238 91.47 -55.55 -13.39
C GLN A 238 91.49 -56.93 -14.06
N ILE A 239 90.40 -57.33 -14.71
CA ILE A 239 90.32 -58.58 -15.48
C ILE A 239 91.30 -58.56 -16.65
N GLU A 240 91.40 -57.45 -17.38
CA GLU A 240 92.34 -57.31 -18.49
C GLU A 240 93.80 -57.45 -18.02
N ASP A 241 94.13 -56.81 -16.90
CA ASP A 241 95.46 -56.90 -16.29
C ASP A 241 95.77 -58.31 -15.80
N LEU A 242 94.81 -58.99 -15.16
CA LEU A 242 94.94 -60.40 -14.78
C LEU A 242 95.14 -61.29 -16.02
N ASN A 243 94.38 -61.08 -17.09
CA ASN A 243 94.52 -61.82 -18.34
C ASN A 243 95.87 -61.57 -19.03
N LYS A 244 96.39 -60.33 -19.00
CA LYS A 244 97.76 -60.02 -19.46
C LYS A 244 98.81 -60.79 -18.67
N ARG A 245 98.67 -60.84 -17.33
CA ARG A 245 99.56 -61.64 -16.46
C ARG A 245 99.45 -63.13 -16.75
N LEU A 246 98.23 -63.64 -16.98
CA LEU A 246 97.98 -65.04 -17.35
C LEU A 246 98.57 -65.40 -18.71
N LYS A 247 98.52 -64.52 -19.72
CA LYS A 247 99.18 -64.76 -21.03
C LYS A 247 100.70 -64.91 -20.93
N GLY A 248 101.32 -64.29 -19.93
CA GLY A 248 102.74 -64.48 -19.61
C GLY A 248 103.04 -65.73 -18.76
N SER A 249 102.00 -66.40 -18.24
CA SER A 249 102.15 -67.64 -17.48
C SER A 249 102.08 -68.87 -18.39
N LEU A 250 103.01 -69.80 -18.22
CA LEU A 250 103.06 -71.03 -19.02
C LEU A 250 101.87 -71.92 -18.63
N PRO A 251 101.09 -72.45 -19.60
CA PRO A 251 99.96 -73.34 -19.30
C PRO A 251 100.40 -74.51 -18.43
N LEU A 252 99.61 -74.85 -17.41
CA LEU A 252 99.90 -75.94 -16.47
C LEU A 252 100.25 -77.25 -17.19
N ASP A 253 99.62 -77.55 -18.33
CA ASP A 253 99.93 -78.73 -19.15
C ASP A 253 101.31 -78.67 -19.83
N GLN A 254 101.78 -77.48 -20.21
CA GLN A 254 103.14 -77.32 -20.73
C GLN A 254 104.19 -77.45 -19.62
N VAL A 255 103.90 -76.93 -18.42
CA VAL A 255 104.76 -77.11 -17.24
C VAL A 255 104.80 -78.59 -16.82
N ARG A 256 103.67 -79.31 -16.89
CA ARG A 256 103.54 -80.74 -16.55
C ARG A 256 104.48 -81.63 -17.35
N ASN A 257 104.76 -81.29 -18.61
CA ASN A 257 105.61 -82.05 -19.51
C ASN A 257 107.12 -81.85 -19.28
N VAL A 258 107.53 -80.86 -18.47
CA VAL A 258 108.94 -80.54 -18.20
C VAL A 258 109.33 -80.91 -16.75
N LEU A 259 108.37 -81.28 -15.92
CA LEU A 259 108.58 -81.63 -14.51
C LEU A 259 108.94 -83.11 -14.33
N CYS A 260 109.84 -83.41 -13.38
CA CYS A 260 110.15 -84.79 -13.03
C CYS A 260 108.97 -85.48 -12.31
N GLN A 261 108.94 -86.82 -12.33
CA GLN A 261 107.87 -87.66 -11.75
C GLN A 261 107.47 -87.27 -10.31
N ARG A 262 108.44 -86.85 -9.49
CA ARG A 262 108.19 -86.44 -8.09
C ARG A 262 107.52 -85.07 -7.97
N CYS A 263 107.74 -84.16 -8.93
CA CYS A 263 107.15 -82.82 -8.97
C CYS A 263 105.74 -82.83 -9.59
N VAL A 264 105.49 -83.67 -10.60
CA VAL A 264 104.13 -83.89 -11.14
C VAL A 264 103.18 -84.45 -10.08
N GLY A 265 103.68 -85.36 -9.23
CA GLY A 265 102.94 -85.90 -8.09
C GLY A 265 102.50 -84.84 -7.08
N ARG A 266 103.38 -83.88 -6.72
CA ARG A 266 103.02 -82.75 -5.84
C ARG A 266 102.06 -81.77 -6.50
N LEU A 267 102.25 -81.48 -7.79
CA LEU A 267 101.38 -80.58 -8.55
C LEU A 267 99.93 -81.09 -8.59
N ASN A 268 99.74 -82.39 -8.85
CA ASN A 268 98.42 -83.05 -8.84
C ASN A 268 97.80 -83.17 -7.44
N GLN A 269 98.62 -83.11 -6.38
CA GLN A 269 98.14 -83.15 -4.99
C GLN A 269 97.60 -81.80 -4.53
N ILE A 270 98.10 -80.69 -5.09
CA ILE A 270 97.62 -79.32 -4.84
C ILE A 270 96.40 -78.99 -5.72
N TYR A 271 96.40 -79.41 -6.99
CA TYR A 271 95.32 -79.19 -7.94
C TYR A 271 94.37 -80.40 -8.07
N ARG A 272 93.88 -80.92 -6.94
CA ARG A 272 92.73 -81.83 -6.95
C ARG A 272 91.45 -81.01 -7.21
N PRO A 273 90.63 -81.33 -8.22
CA PRO A 273 89.34 -80.66 -8.39
C PRO A 273 88.39 -81.16 -7.30
N ASN A 274 88.11 -80.32 -6.30
CA ASN A 274 86.95 -80.51 -5.44
C ASN A 274 85.70 -80.13 -6.24
N LEU A 275 84.96 -81.16 -6.64
CA LEU A 275 83.55 -81.07 -7.03
C LEU A 275 82.69 -80.82 -5.77
N PHE A 276 81.59 -80.08 -5.96
CA PHE A 276 80.57 -79.60 -5.00
C PHE A 276 80.95 -78.32 -4.24
N ASN A 277 80.16 -77.22 -4.30
CA ASN A 277 78.75 -77.20 -3.97
C ASN A 277 77.98 -76.06 -4.68
N ASN A 278 76.74 -76.35 -5.07
CA ASN A 278 75.74 -75.40 -5.55
C ASN A 278 75.42 -74.37 -4.45
N GLY A 279 75.39 -73.10 -4.82
CA GLY A 279 74.77 -72.02 -4.06
C GLY A 279 73.67 -71.41 -4.91
N ALA A 280 72.43 -71.64 -4.50
CA ALA A 280 71.20 -71.28 -5.16
C ALA A 280 71.08 -69.77 -5.46
N ILE A 281 70.44 -69.48 -6.59
CA ILE A 281 69.80 -68.20 -6.89
C ILE A 281 68.56 -68.11 -5.98
N PRO A 282 68.39 -67.06 -5.16
CA PRO A 282 67.08 -66.76 -4.60
C PRO A 282 66.21 -66.21 -5.73
N GLU A 283 65.20 -66.98 -6.13
CA GLU A 283 63.96 -66.43 -6.64
C GLU A 283 63.33 -65.62 -5.50
N GLU A 284 63.14 -64.31 -5.71
CA GLU A 284 62.17 -63.55 -4.93
C GLU A 284 60.89 -63.48 -5.73
N ASP A 285 59.85 -64.03 -5.11
CA ASP A 285 58.52 -64.25 -5.62
C ASP A 285 57.86 -62.95 -6.11
N SER A 286 57.25 -63.06 -7.29
CA SER A 286 56.13 -62.22 -7.65
C SER A 286 54.94 -62.55 -6.75
N GLU A 287 54.49 -61.61 -5.91
CA GLU A 287 53.13 -61.68 -5.36
C GLU A 287 52.27 -60.58 -5.99
N TYR A 288 51.57 -61.01 -7.04
CA TYR A 288 50.52 -60.28 -7.73
C TYR A 288 49.25 -60.33 -6.87
N ALA A 289 49.09 -59.39 -5.94
CA ALA A 289 47.80 -59.19 -5.26
C ALA A 289 46.96 -58.16 -6.04
N ALA A 290 46.23 -58.66 -7.02
CA ALA A 290 45.11 -57.96 -7.62
C ALA A 290 43.97 -57.83 -6.58
N SER A 291 43.61 -56.61 -6.20
CA SER A 291 42.29 -56.32 -5.63
C SER A 291 41.55 -55.33 -6.54
N LYS A 292 40.79 -55.91 -7.48
CA LYS A 292 39.67 -55.20 -8.11
C LYS A 292 38.58 -55.05 -7.05
N GLY A 293 38.40 -53.83 -6.55
CA GLY A 293 37.22 -53.40 -5.82
C GLY A 293 36.42 -52.44 -6.68
N SER A 294 35.41 -52.98 -7.36
CA SER A 294 34.28 -52.24 -7.93
C SER A 294 33.58 -51.43 -6.85
N ILE A 295 33.23 -50.15 -7.10
CA ILE A 295 31.97 -49.51 -6.69
C ILE A 295 31.76 -48.29 -7.62
N TYR A 296 30.89 -48.48 -8.60
CA TYR A 296 29.86 -47.49 -8.91
C TYR A 296 28.81 -47.60 -7.79
N ASP A 297 28.57 -46.52 -7.06
CA ASP A 297 27.26 -46.13 -6.51
C ASP A 297 27.43 -44.88 -5.63
N LYS A 298 27.21 -43.72 -6.23
CA LYS A 298 26.36 -42.60 -5.76
C LYS A 298 26.47 -41.40 -6.69
#